data_AF-A0A957TUR2-F1
#
_entry.id   AF-A0A957TUR2-F1
#
_cell.length_a   1.000
_cell.length_b   1.000
_cell.length_c   1.000
_cell.angle_alpha   90.00
_cell.angle_beta   90.00
_cell.angle_gamma   90.00
#
_symmetry.space_group_name_H-M   'P 1'
#
loop_
_entity.id
_entity.type
_entity.pdbx_description
1 polymer ?
#
loop_
_entity_poly.entity_id
_entity_poly.type
_entity_poly.pdbx_seq_one_letter_code
_entity_poly.pdbx_strand_id
1 'polypeptide(L)'
;MNLAAALLLGHLLADFPLQTTWIYQYKTKSWKGILIHTAIHVLVTACLVKPLLQALPLLILLGILHFLTDYTKVRIPARQQSPGFLIDQFLHIVAIFMLARLWQGTLAATLSPFMLTVLISYGFFLGIMIFLWVLACDLAKTDWGKHAAVQWTQTHLLQLSSYAGLALLIFLAQLWGRTIPRAR
;
A
#
# COMPACT_ATOMS: atom_id res chain seq x y z
N MET A 1 14.83 11.99 -7.27
CA MET A 1 13.62 11.38 -7.88
C MET A 1 13.35 9.96 -7.39
N ASN A 2 14.35 9.15 -7.07
CA ASN A 2 14.14 7.74 -6.73
C ASN A 2 13.54 7.48 -5.33
N LEU A 3 13.77 8.37 -4.34
CA LEU A 3 13.28 8.14 -2.97
C LEU A 3 11.75 8.17 -2.88
N ALA A 4 11.09 9.19 -3.45
CA ALA A 4 9.63 9.26 -3.49
C ALA A 4 9.01 8.02 -4.15
N ALA A 5 9.61 7.53 -5.24
CA ALA A 5 9.19 6.32 -5.91
C ALA A 5 9.36 5.07 -5.02
N ALA A 6 10.45 4.96 -4.26
CA ALA A 6 10.65 3.86 -3.32
C ALA A 6 9.64 3.87 -2.17
N LEU A 7 9.37 5.05 -1.59
CA LEU A 7 8.35 5.21 -0.53
C LEU A 7 6.95 4.90 -1.06
N LEU A 8 6.62 5.40 -2.26
CA LEU A 8 5.35 5.11 -2.94
C LEU A 8 5.21 3.61 -3.21
N LEU A 9 6.25 2.95 -3.70
CA LEU A 9 6.22 1.50 -3.90
C LEU A 9 6.01 0.77 -2.57
N GLY A 10 6.69 1.19 -1.49
CA GLY A 10 6.51 0.63 -0.16
C GLY A 10 5.05 0.70 0.31
N HIS A 11 4.43 1.86 0.14
CA HIS A 11 3.00 2.08 0.40
C HIS A 11 2.11 1.16 -0.43
N LEU A 12 2.29 1.15 -1.75
CA LEU A 12 1.46 0.34 -2.66
C LEU A 12 1.55 -1.16 -2.35
N LEU A 13 2.73 -1.66 -1.99
CA LEU A 13 2.93 -3.06 -1.60
C LEU A 13 2.28 -3.37 -0.25
N ALA A 14 2.38 -2.48 0.72
CA ALA A 14 1.82 -2.69 2.04
C ALA A 14 0.29 -2.61 2.06
N ASP A 15 -0.31 -1.67 1.32
CA ASP A 15 -1.77 -1.43 1.29
C ASP A 15 -2.57 -2.38 0.42
N PHE A 16 -1.95 -2.97 -0.62
CA PHE A 16 -2.67 -3.81 -1.58
C PHE A 16 -2.31 -5.30 -1.46
N PRO A 17 -1.13 -5.79 -1.93
CA PRO A 17 -0.85 -7.22 -1.87
C PRO A 17 -0.61 -7.74 -0.45
N LEU A 18 -0.05 -6.93 0.46
CA LEU A 18 0.27 -7.36 1.83
C LEU A 18 -0.86 -7.10 2.83
N GLN A 19 -1.81 -6.22 2.52
CA GLN A 19 -3.00 -6.01 3.35
C GLN A 19 -4.04 -7.08 3.03
N THR A 20 -3.87 -8.27 3.62
CA THR A 20 -4.85 -9.34 3.49
C THR A 20 -6.19 -8.97 4.13
N THR A 21 -7.27 -9.66 3.74
CA THR A 21 -8.60 -9.51 4.38
C THR A 21 -8.53 -9.66 5.90
N TRP A 22 -7.66 -10.53 6.41
CA TRP A 22 -7.45 -10.70 7.84
C TRP A 22 -6.83 -9.45 8.49
N ILE A 23 -5.79 -8.87 7.88
CA ILE A 23 -5.16 -7.63 8.38
C ILE A 23 -6.17 -6.48 8.37
N TYR A 24 -6.91 -6.34 7.26
CA TYR A 24 -7.97 -5.33 7.14
C TYR A 24 -9.02 -5.48 8.26
N GLN A 25 -9.57 -6.68 8.45
CA GLN A 25 -10.56 -6.94 9.51
C GLN A 25 -9.99 -6.75 10.91
N TYR A 26 -8.70 -7.03 11.13
CA TYR A 26 -8.10 -6.84 12.43
C TYR A 26 -7.87 -5.37 12.74
N LYS A 27 -7.39 -4.58 11.77
CA LYS A 27 -7.15 -3.13 11.95
C LYS A 27 -8.44 -2.35 12.16
N THR A 28 -9.56 -2.78 11.59
CA THR A 28 -10.87 -2.16 11.86
C THR A 28 -11.43 -2.49 13.25
N LYS A 29 -10.94 -3.55 13.90
CA LYS A 29 -11.42 -4.00 15.22
C LYS A 29 -10.51 -3.59 16.38
N SER A 30 -9.23 -3.33 16.13
CA SER A 30 -8.26 -3.05 17.19
C SER A 30 -7.09 -2.20 16.71
N TRP A 31 -6.60 -1.31 17.58
CA TRP A 31 -5.37 -0.55 17.37
C TRP A 31 -4.14 -1.45 17.16
N LYS A 32 -4.17 -2.69 17.69
CA LYS A 32 -3.10 -3.69 17.45
C LYS A 32 -3.04 -4.10 15.98
N GLY A 33 -4.18 -4.20 15.29
CA GLY A 33 -4.21 -4.48 13.86
C GLY A 33 -3.62 -3.33 13.04
N ILE A 34 -3.87 -2.09 13.46
CA ILE A 34 -3.26 -0.89 12.86
C ILE A 34 -1.73 -0.92 13.06
N LEU A 35 -1.27 -1.28 14.25
CA LEU A 35 0.16 -1.40 14.54
C LEU A 35 0.84 -2.46 13.66
N ILE A 36 0.23 -3.63 13.47
CA ILE A 36 0.74 -4.68 12.58
C ILE A 36 0.83 -4.18 11.14
N HIS A 37 -0.24 -3.54 10.65
CA HIS A 37 -0.25 -2.99 9.30
C HIS A 37 0.83 -1.91 9.11
N THR A 38 0.98 -1.02 10.09
CA THR A 38 2.04 -0.01 10.10
C THR A 38 3.43 -0.64 10.11
N ALA A 39 3.63 -1.73 10.86
CA ALA A 39 4.90 -2.45 10.87
C ALA A 39 5.23 -3.05 9.48
N ILE A 40 4.22 -3.52 8.74
CA ILE A 40 4.40 -3.98 7.35
C ILE A 40 4.90 -2.83 6.47
N HIS A 41 4.28 -1.64 6.54
CA HIS A 41 4.73 -0.44 5.82
C HIS A 41 6.19 -0.10 6.12
N VAL A 42 6.57 -0.09 7.41
CA VAL A 42 7.94 0.20 7.85
C VAL A 42 8.92 -0.85 7.32
N LEU A 43 8.62 -2.14 7.46
CA LEU A 43 9.50 -3.23 7.04
C LEU A 43 9.72 -3.25 5.52
N VAL A 44 8.64 -3.13 4.74
CA VAL A 44 8.74 -3.09 3.27
C VAL A 44 9.55 -1.86 2.83
N THR A 45 9.27 -0.69 3.43
CA THR A 45 10.02 0.52 3.10
C THR A 45 11.50 0.40 3.46
N ALA A 46 11.82 -0.21 4.60
CA ALA A 46 13.19 -0.45 5.03
C ALA A 46 14.00 -1.28 4.01
N CYS A 47 13.37 -2.21 3.30
CA CYS A 47 14.01 -2.95 2.20
C CYS A 47 14.24 -2.08 0.95
N LEU A 48 13.41 -1.07 0.72
CA LEU A 48 13.43 -0.26 -0.50
C LEU A 48 14.31 0.99 -0.41
N VAL A 49 14.81 1.34 0.77
CA VAL A 49 15.66 2.52 1.00
C VAL A 49 17.03 2.16 1.55
N LYS A 50 18.05 2.94 1.18
CA LYS A 50 19.43 2.79 1.67
C LYS A 50 20.12 4.15 1.84
N PRO A 51 21.11 4.28 2.75
CA PRO A 51 21.53 3.26 3.73
C PRO A 51 20.56 3.15 4.92
N LEU A 52 20.34 1.93 5.41
CA LEU A 52 19.28 1.62 6.39
C LEU A 52 19.42 2.37 7.72
N LEU A 53 20.63 2.47 8.27
CA LEU A 53 20.85 3.14 9.57
C LEU A 53 20.47 4.63 9.53
N GLN A 54 20.73 5.30 8.40
CA GLN A 54 20.35 6.71 8.21
C GLN A 54 18.86 6.86 7.90
N ALA A 55 18.20 5.78 7.50
CA ALA A 55 16.76 5.76 7.22
C ALA A 55 15.92 5.61 8.49
N LEU A 56 16.49 5.24 9.65
CA LEU A 56 15.71 5.00 10.89
C LEU A 56 14.78 6.17 11.26
N PRO A 57 15.22 7.46 11.24
CA PRO A 57 14.31 8.56 11.54
C PRO A 57 13.16 8.68 10.54
N LEU A 58 13.41 8.46 9.24
CA LEU A 58 12.38 8.42 8.21
C LEU A 58 11.39 7.29 8.48
N LEU A 59 11.89 6.09 8.78
CA LEU A 59 11.07 4.89 9.00
C LEU A 59 10.17 5.03 10.22
N ILE A 60 10.68 5.61 11.31
CA ILE A 60 9.89 5.90 12.50
C ILE A 60 8.79 6.92 12.18
N LEU A 61 9.13 8.03 11.51
CA LEU A 61 8.16 9.07 11.18
C LEU A 61 7.11 8.58 10.16
N LEU A 62 7.52 7.78 9.17
CA LEU A 62 6.63 7.10 8.24
C LEU A 62 5.64 6.21 8.99
N GLY A 63 6.13 5.39 9.93
CA GLY A 63 5.29 4.55 10.78
C GLY A 63 4.29 5.37 11.59
N ILE A 64 4.73 6.45 12.24
CA ILE A 64 3.84 7.34 13.01
C ILE A 64 2.75 7.95 12.12
N LEU A 65 3.12 8.52 10.97
CA LEU A 65 2.17 9.17 10.06
C LEU A 65 1.15 8.17 9.49
N HIS A 66 1.60 6.97 9.10
CA HIS A 66 0.70 5.89 8.68
C HIS A 66 -0.25 5.48 9.80
N PHE A 67 0.29 5.20 11.00
CA PHE A 67 -0.52 4.79 12.14
C PHE A 67 -1.59 5.83 12.47
N LEU A 68 -1.23 7.12 12.51
CA LEU A 68 -2.17 8.19 12.81
C LEU A 68 -3.25 8.35 11.73
N THR A 69 -2.87 8.21 10.46
CA THR A 69 -3.81 8.30 9.33
C THR A 69 -4.84 7.17 9.39
N ASP A 70 -4.38 5.93 9.52
CA ASP A 70 -5.24 4.75 9.65
C ASP A 70 -6.09 4.79 10.93
N TYR A 71 -5.52 5.22 12.05
CA TYR A 71 -6.23 5.37 13.31
C TYR A 71 -7.37 6.38 13.18
N THR A 72 -7.10 7.53 12.57
CA THR A 72 -8.11 8.57 12.34
C THR A 72 -9.22 8.05 11.44
N LYS A 73 -8.87 7.37 10.34
CA LYS A 73 -9.84 6.77 9.42
C LYS A 73 -10.77 5.77 10.10
N VAL A 74 -10.25 4.91 10.97
CA VAL A 74 -11.06 3.93 11.71
C VAL A 74 -11.96 4.60 12.75
N ARG A 75 -11.50 5.68 13.39
CA ARG A 75 -12.27 6.42 14.40
C ARG A 75 -13.31 7.35 13.81
N ILE A 76 -13.07 7.88 12.62
CA ILE A 76 -13.93 8.82 11.91
C ILE A 76 -14.23 8.24 10.53
N PRO A 77 -15.07 7.19 10.44
CA PRO A 77 -15.35 6.54 9.17
C PRO A 77 -16.14 7.48 8.25
N ALA A 78 -15.76 7.51 6.98
CA ALA A 78 -16.51 8.24 5.97
C ALA A 78 -17.91 7.63 5.76
N ARG A 79 -18.88 8.48 5.40
CA ARG A 79 -20.26 8.06 5.11
C ARG A 79 -20.34 7.04 3.97
N GLN A 80 -19.51 7.24 2.94
CA GLN A 80 -19.33 6.32 1.83
C GLN A 80 -17.87 5.85 1.80
N GLN A 81 -17.66 4.58 1.46
CA GLN A 81 -16.33 3.98 1.50
C GLN A 81 -15.46 4.46 0.35
N SER A 82 -16.03 4.75 -0.81
CA SER A 82 -15.30 5.18 -2.01
C SER A 82 -14.65 6.57 -1.89
N PRO A 83 -15.33 7.66 -1.48
CA PRO A 83 -14.66 8.91 -1.16
C PRO A 83 -13.67 8.77 0.01
N GLY A 84 -14.03 7.97 1.03
CA GLY A 84 -13.15 7.68 2.15
C GLY A 84 -11.83 7.03 1.72
N PHE A 85 -11.88 6.10 0.77
CA PHE A 85 -10.70 5.49 0.17
C PHE A 85 -9.83 6.50 -0.59
N LEU A 86 -10.44 7.39 -1.38
CA LEU A 86 -9.67 8.40 -2.13
C LEU A 86 -9.00 9.42 -1.19
N ILE A 87 -9.70 9.88 -0.16
CA ILE A 87 -9.14 10.78 0.85
C ILE A 87 -7.99 10.09 1.58
N ASP A 88 -8.17 8.83 1.96
CA ASP A 88 -7.15 8.02 2.61
C ASP A 88 -5.88 7.87 1.76
N GLN A 89 -6.02 7.48 0.49
CA GLN A 89 -4.87 7.39 -0.42
C GLN A 89 -4.21 8.75 -0.67
N PHE A 90 -5.00 9.82 -0.76
CA PHE A 90 -4.47 11.17 -0.89
C PHE A 90 -3.61 11.59 0.31
N LEU A 91 -4.08 11.37 1.55
CA LEU A 91 -3.33 11.70 2.77
C LEU A 91 -2.00 10.96 2.84
N HIS A 92 -1.99 9.66 2.51
CA HIS A 92 -0.77 8.87 2.45
C HIS A 92 0.21 9.36 1.38
N ILE A 93 -0.28 9.67 0.17
CA ILE A 93 0.56 10.21 -0.90
C ILE A 93 1.19 11.55 -0.50
N VAL A 94 0.42 12.45 0.14
CA VAL A 94 0.94 13.73 0.65
C VAL A 94 2.04 13.48 1.69
N ALA A 95 1.82 12.59 2.66
CA ALA A 95 2.83 12.24 3.66
C ALA A 95 4.11 11.68 3.01
N ILE A 96 3.96 10.78 2.03
CA ILE A 96 5.09 10.21 1.28
C ILE A 96 5.91 11.28 0.57
N PHE A 97 5.26 12.21 -0.13
CA PHE A 97 5.97 13.29 -0.84
C PHE A 97 6.67 14.24 0.13
N MET A 98 6.03 14.58 1.26
CA MET A 98 6.66 15.39 2.31
C MET A 98 7.90 14.71 2.88
N LEU A 99 7.80 13.43 3.27
CA LEU A 99 8.93 12.66 3.79
C LEU A 99 10.05 12.51 2.77
N ALA A 100 9.71 12.20 1.52
CA ALA A 100 10.68 12.08 0.45
C ALA A 100 11.45 13.38 0.23
N ARG A 101 10.78 14.54 0.35
CA ARG A 101 11.41 15.85 0.19
C ARG A 101 12.37 16.20 1.31
N LEU A 102 12.04 15.82 2.55
CA LEU A 102 12.86 16.05 3.74
C LEU A 102 14.14 15.21 3.77
N TRP A 103 14.12 13.99 3.22
CA TRP A 103 15.28 13.09 3.17
C TRP A 103 15.95 13.00 1.80
N GLN A 104 15.53 13.85 0.85
CA GLN A 104 16.12 13.89 -0.48
C GLN A 104 17.61 14.26 -0.38
N GLY A 105 18.48 13.43 -0.96
CA GLY A 105 19.94 13.63 -0.95
C GLY A 105 20.66 12.85 0.14
N THR A 106 19.97 12.45 1.20
CA THR A 106 20.53 11.58 2.26
C THR A 106 20.29 10.11 1.97
N LEU A 107 19.10 9.78 1.45
CA LEU A 107 18.70 8.42 1.17
C LEU A 107 18.50 8.18 -0.34
N ALA A 108 18.74 6.95 -0.76
CA ALA A 108 18.53 6.47 -2.11
C ALA A 108 17.61 5.24 -2.12
N ALA A 109 16.97 5.00 -3.26
CA ALA A 109 16.25 3.75 -3.48
C ALA A 109 17.21 2.57 -3.66
N THR A 110 16.80 1.39 -3.21
CA THR A 110 17.53 0.14 -3.44
C THR A 110 17.39 -0.34 -4.90
N LEU A 111 16.20 -0.18 -5.48
CA LEU A 111 15.88 -0.61 -6.84
C LEU A 111 16.23 0.43 -7.90
N SER A 112 16.43 -0.03 -9.14
CA SER A 112 16.66 0.86 -10.29
C SER A 112 15.38 1.63 -10.67
N PRO A 113 15.49 2.80 -11.31
CA PRO A 113 14.33 3.59 -11.74
C PRO A 113 13.36 2.82 -12.65
N PHE A 114 13.89 1.98 -13.53
CA PHE A 114 13.07 1.13 -14.41
C PHE A 114 12.22 0.14 -13.60
N MET A 115 12.83 -0.55 -12.63
CA MET A 115 12.11 -1.51 -11.79
C MET A 115 11.08 -0.81 -10.90
N LEU A 116 11.42 0.35 -10.32
CA LEU A 116 10.48 1.16 -9.56
C LEU A 116 9.27 1.53 -10.42
N THR A 117 9.49 1.98 -11.65
CA THR A 117 8.39 2.37 -12.56
C THR A 117 7.46 1.19 -12.83
N VAL A 118 8.01 0.03 -13.22
CA VAL A 118 7.21 -1.18 -13.51
C VAL A 118 6.41 -1.63 -12.28
N LEU A 119 7.05 -1.70 -11.10
CA LEU A 119 6.42 -2.16 -9.88
C LEU A 119 5.36 -1.17 -9.35
N ILE A 120 5.61 0.14 -9.48
CA ILE A 120 4.64 1.18 -9.13
C ILE A 120 3.43 1.13 -10.07
N SER A 121 3.64 0.98 -11.38
CA SER A 121 2.54 0.81 -12.34
C SER A 121 1.68 -0.41 -11.99
N TYR A 122 2.31 -1.53 -11.62
CA TYR A 122 1.58 -2.71 -11.15
C TYR A 122 0.85 -2.46 -9.82
N GLY A 123 1.49 -1.78 -8.87
CA GLY A 123 0.88 -1.40 -7.60
C GLY A 123 -0.35 -0.49 -7.78
N PHE A 124 -0.29 0.48 -8.70
CA PHE A 124 -1.44 1.30 -9.06
C PHE A 124 -2.54 0.49 -9.75
N PHE A 125 -2.19 -0.47 -10.61
CA PHE A 125 -3.16 -1.39 -11.20
C PHE A 125 -3.94 -2.14 -10.10
N LEU A 126 -3.25 -2.68 -9.09
CA LEU A 126 -3.91 -3.31 -7.93
C LEU A 126 -4.78 -2.31 -7.16
N GLY A 127 -4.28 -1.10 -6.91
CA GLY A 127 -5.02 -0.04 -6.23
C GLY A 127 -6.31 0.35 -6.95
N ILE A 128 -6.28 0.42 -8.29
CA ILE A 128 -7.46 0.67 -9.13
C ILE A 128 -8.45 -0.48 -9.00
N MET A 129 -8.01 -1.75 -9.04
CA MET A 129 -8.91 -2.89 -8.84
C MET A 129 -9.61 -2.83 -7.48
N ILE A 130 -8.87 -2.54 -6.40
CA ILE A 130 -9.44 -2.38 -5.06
C ILE A 130 -10.41 -1.21 -5.01
N PHE A 131 -10.07 -0.06 -5.60
CA PHE A 131 -10.97 1.09 -5.65
C PHE A 131 -12.27 0.78 -6.39
N LEU A 132 -12.20 0.12 -7.55
CA LEU A 132 -13.38 -0.30 -8.32
C LEU A 132 -14.24 -1.28 -7.53
N TRP A 133 -13.62 -2.18 -6.75
CA TRP A 133 -14.36 -3.06 -5.84
C TRP A 133 -15.06 -2.29 -4.71
N VAL A 134 -14.38 -1.32 -4.09
CA VAL A 134 -14.98 -0.44 -3.07
C VAL A 134 -16.14 0.37 -3.66
N LEU A 135 -15.96 0.94 -4.85
CA LEU A 135 -16.99 1.67 -5.57
C LEU A 135 -18.20 0.78 -5.89
N ALA A 136 -17.98 -0.44 -6.36
CA ALA A 136 -19.05 -1.41 -6.59
C ALA A 136 -19.81 -1.74 -5.29
N CYS A 137 -19.11 -1.89 -4.16
CA CYS A 137 -19.76 -2.09 -2.85
C CYS A 137 -20.67 -0.93 -2.43
N ASP A 138 -20.31 0.32 -2.75
CA ASP A 138 -21.17 1.47 -2.48
C ASP A 138 -22.33 1.57 -3.48
N LEU A 139 -22.07 1.37 -4.78
CA LEU A 139 -23.10 1.37 -5.81
C LEU A 139 -24.14 0.26 -5.62
N ALA A 140 -23.73 -0.89 -5.07
CA ALA A 140 -24.63 -1.99 -4.73
C ALA A 140 -25.73 -1.62 -3.72
N LYS A 141 -25.54 -0.54 -2.95
CA LYS A 141 -26.53 0.00 -1.99
C LYS A 141 -27.53 0.96 -2.63
N THR A 142 -27.38 1.24 -3.93
CA THR A 142 -28.23 2.14 -4.72
C THR A 142 -28.97 1.35 -5.80
N ASP A 143 -29.78 2.02 -6.62
CA ASP A 143 -30.46 1.38 -7.77
C ASP A 143 -29.49 0.72 -8.76
N TRP A 144 -28.22 1.17 -8.78
CA TRP A 144 -27.16 0.58 -9.61
C TRP A 144 -26.79 -0.85 -9.20
N GLY A 145 -27.16 -1.31 -8.00
CA GLY A 145 -26.85 -2.67 -7.53
C GLY A 145 -27.48 -3.80 -8.34
N LYS A 146 -28.47 -3.50 -9.18
CA LYS A 146 -29.10 -4.46 -10.10
C LYS A 146 -28.28 -4.71 -11.37
N HIS A 147 -27.30 -3.85 -11.68
CA HIS A 147 -26.50 -4.00 -12.89
C HIS A 147 -25.50 -5.15 -12.73
N ALA A 148 -25.46 -6.04 -13.73
CA ALA A 148 -24.58 -7.20 -13.75
C ALA A 148 -23.10 -6.83 -13.54
N ALA A 149 -22.66 -5.69 -14.09
CA ALA A 149 -21.29 -5.20 -13.92
C ALA A 149 -20.94 -4.87 -12.45
N VAL A 150 -21.88 -4.26 -11.70
CA VAL A 150 -21.68 -3.93 -10.28
C VAL A 150 -21.61 -5.21 -9.45
N GLN A 151 -22.53 -6.14 -9.67
CA GLN A 151 -22.56 -7.43 -8.98
C GLN A 151 -21.29 -8.25 -9.26
N TRP A 152 -20.90 -8.37 -10.53
CA TRP A 152 -19.68 -9.09 -10.90
C TRP A 152 -18.45 -8.49 -10.24
N THR A 153 -18.32 -7.16 -10.27
CA THR A 153 -17.19 -6.43 -9.67
C THR A 153 -17.13 -6.65 -8.16
N GLN A 154 -18.26 -6.51 -7.46
CA GLN A 154 -18.35 -6.71 -6.01
C GLN A 154 -17.98 -8.15 -5.60
N THR A 155 -18.35 -9.15 -6.40
CA THR A 155 -18.12 -10.57 -6.09
C THR A 155 -16.70 -11.04 -6.41
N HIS A 156 -16.12 -10.61 -7.54
CA HIS A 156 -14.90 -11.24 -8.07
C HIS A 156 -13.64 -10.37 -7.95
N LEU A 157 -13.77 -9.04 -8.00
CA LEU A 157 -12.60 -8.19 -8.25
C LEU A 157 -11.59 -8.20 -7.09
N LEU A 158 -12.06 -8.33 -5.85
CA LEU A 158 -11.20 -8.48 -4.66
C LEU A 158 -10.35 -9.76 -4.69
N GLN A 159 -10.92 -10.87 -5.16
CA GLN A 159 -10.20 -12.13 -5.26
C GLN A 159 -9.16 -12.07 -6.39
N LEU A 160 -9.54 -11.49 -7.54
CA LEU A 160 -8.61 -11.27 -8.65
C LEU A 160 -7.44 -10.36 -8.24
N SER A 161 -7.70 -9.26 -7.52
CA SER A 161 -6.62 -8.38 -7.05
C SER A 161 -5.71 -9.09 -6.04
N SER A 162 -6.26 -9.99 -5.22
CA SER A 162 -5.48 -10.79 -4.27
C SER A 162 -4.54 -11.77 -4.98
N TYR A 163 -5.00 -12.45 -6.03
CA TYR A 163 -4.16 -13.34 -6.83
C TYR A 163 -3.07 -12.58 -7.60
N ALA A 164 -3.43 -11.45 -8.22
CA ALA A 164 -2.47 -10.57 -8.88
C ALA A 164 -1.41 -10.05 -7.87
N GLY A 165 -1.84 -9.68 -6.67
CA GLY A 165 -0.95 -9.28 -5.58
C GLY A 165 0.00 -10.39 -5.14
N LEU A 166 -0.48 -11.62 -4.98
CA LEU A 166 0.36 -12.77 -4.64
C LEU A 166 1.41 -13.05 -5.73
N ALA A 167 1.04 -12.97 -7.00
CA ALA A 167 1.97 -13.13 -8.12
C ALA A 167 3.09 -12.08 -8.07
N LEU A 168 2.76 -10.83 -7.75
CA LEU A 168 3.75 -9.76 -7.56
C LEU A 168 4.72 -10.06 -6.41
N LEU A 169 4.21 -10.53 -5.26
CA LEU A 169 5.04 -10.87 -4.11
C LEU A 169 5.99 -12.03 -4.41
N ILE A 170 5.52 -13.06 -5.13
CA ILE A 170 6.36 -14.18 -5.57
C ILE A 170 7.46 -13.68 -6.51
N PHE A 171 7.12 -12.82 -7.47
CA PHE A 171 8.10 -12.22 -8.38
C PHE A 171 9.16 -11.42 -7.61
N LEU A 172 8.76 -10.58 -6.64
CA LEU A 172 9.66 -9.80 -5.80
C LEU A 172 10.57 -10.69 -4.94
N ALA A 173 10.04 -11.76 -4.36
CA ALA A 173 10.81 -12.72 -3.57
C ALA A 173 11.89 -13.42 -4.42
N GLN A 174 11.55 -13.83 -5.64
CA GLN A 174 12.50 -14.42 -6.58
C GLN A 174 13.58 -13.43 -7.00
N LEU A 175 13.19 -12.19 -7.27
CA LEU A 175 14.12 -11.12 -7.62
C LEU A 175 15.11 -10.87 -6.48
N TRP A 176 14.59 -10.72 -5.26
CA TRP A 176 15.41 -10.46 -4.07
C TRP A 176 16.39 -11.62 -3.80
N GLY A 177 15.93 -12.87 -3.93
CA GLY A 177 16.77 -14.06 -3.78
C GLY A 177 17.92 -14.17 -4.78
N ARG A 178 17.82 -13.52 -5.96
CA ARG A 178 18.91 -13.44 -6.94
C ARG A 178 19.93 -12.35 -6.62
N THR A 179 19.53 -11.32 -5.87
CA THR A 179 20.39 -10.17 -5.53
C THR A 179 21.24 -10.37 -4.28
N ILE A 180 20.89 -11.31 -3.40
CA ILE A 180 21.72 -11.66 -2.24
C ILE A 180 22.91 -12.48 -2.74
N PRO A 181 24.16 -12.02 -2.56
CA PRO A 181 25.32 -12.85 -2.85
C PRO A 181 25.21 -14.15 -2.04
N ARG A 182 25.20 -15.30 -2.72
CA ARG A 182 25.37 -16.56 -2.00
C ARG A 182 26.74 -16.49 -1.34
N ALA A 183 26.77 -16.42 -0.01
CA ALA A 183 28.00 -16.64 0.74
C ALA A 183 28.52 -18.02 0.29
N ARG A 184 29.63 -18.01 -0.46
CA ARG A 184 30.43 -19.20 -0.74
C ARG A 184 31.47 -19.31 0.36
#